data_AF-A0A165R1D4-F1
#
_entry.id   AF-A0A165R1D4-F1
#
_cell.length_a   1.000
_cell.length_b   1.000
_cell.length_c   1.000
_cell.angle_alpha   90.00
_cell.angle_beta   90.00
_cell.angle_gamma   90.00
#
_symmetry.space_group_name_H-M   'P 1'
#
loop_
_entity.id
_entity.type
_entity.pdbx_description
1 polymer ?
#
loop_
_entity_poly.entity_id
_entity_poly.type
_entity_poly.pdbx_seq_one_letter_code
_entity_poly.pdbx_strand_id
1 'polypeptide(L)'
;MFETLPVELVAHILGDLDVQHVILASTLSRRLRDVCADVVLNPWRKPILRAVEEHDFAALRNLCVYSCVPRQTFVEVLARAPPHAILFEVTIPVLGESDWRESAQLRFLPSALAKWKRPAVPWREAFMRAMFVVQHRLTAVCHAYESWTKYIVIGRRDAANLLEVSSRNFNPLAIFDEIKLQSGMLHLETQVRVVLNLMDVRIVALGVLSTPGQETMYKNANAHALLHPPGASRTETKETYGRLMQPRPRASHGRYPNFTPGGLDRRWQGAGEMEEDGRSWIGGLLLTAQLVTPSAETDGDEGLGIVSGVGRSQYASLGWDDLGTLFPWLEIARRIDGPGLGIDDDD
;
A
#
# COMPACT_ATOMS: atom_id res chain seq x y z
N MET A 1 7.48 42.12 -11.42
CA MET A 1 7.53 41.48 -10.07
C MET A 1 8.35 40.18 -10.06
N PHE A 2 8.07 39.21 -10.94
CA PHE A 2 8.82 37.93 -10.96
C PHE A 2 10.28 38.03 -11.44
N GLU A 3 10.67 39.09 -12.16
CA GLU A 3 12.03 39.24 -12.69
C GLU A 3 13.10 39.49 -11.62
N THR A 4 12.70 40.00 -10.46
CA THR A 4 13.61 40.33 -9.36
C THR A 4 13.61 39.28 -8.24
N LEU A 5 12.69 38.31 -8.28
CA LEU A 5 12.57 37.28 -7.25
C LEU A 5 13.56 36.11 -7.48
N PRO A 6 14.16 35.56 -6.41
CA PRO A 6 14.91 34.30 -6.47
C PRO A 6 14.10 33.17 -7.10
N VAL A 7 14.76 32.32 -7.90
CA VAL A 7 14.08 31.26 -8.68
C VAL A 7 13.39 30.22 -7.80
N GLU A 8 13.88 30.02 -6.59
CA GLU A 8 13.31 29.14 -5.57
C GLU A 8 11.95 29.67 -5.09
N LEU A 9 11.84 30.98 -4.86
CA LEU A 9 10.59 31.62 -4.47
C LEU A 9 9.59 31.62 -5.63
N VAL A 10 10.07 31.83 -6.86
CA VAL A 10 9.23 31.72 -8.05
C VAL A 10 8.68 30.30 -8.17
N ALA A 11 9.52 29.26 -8.05
CA ALA A 11 9.09 27.87 -8.09
C ALA A 11 8.09 27.54 -6.98
N HIS A 12 8.30 28.05 -5.76
CA HIS A 12 7.35 27.87 -4.65
C HIS A 12 5.99 28.49 -4.96
N ILE A 13 5.96 29.73 -5.46
CA ILE A 13 4.72 30.43 -5.83
C ILE A 13 4.00 29.66 -6.95
N LEU A 14 4.74 29.20 -7.98
CA LEU A 14 4.17 28.40 -9.06
C LEU A 14 3.62 27.07 -8.56
N GLY A 15 4.27 26.43 -7.59
CA GLY A 15 3.81 25.18 -7.00
C GLY A 15 2.51 25.28 -6.19
N ASP A 16 2.09 26.49 -5.82
CA ASP A 16 0.81 26.72 -5.14
C ASP A 16 -0.38 26.84 -6.10
N LEU A 17 -0.11 27.14 -7.38
CA LEU A 17 -1.11 27.24 -8.45
C LEU A 17 -1.69 25.87 -8.84
N ASP A 18 -2.78 25.86 -9.59
CA ASP A 18 -3.26 24.64 -10.25
C ASP A 18 -2.45 24.35 -11.53
N VAL A 19 -2.62 23.14 -12.07
CA VAL A 19 -1.88 22.69 -13.27
C VAL A 19 -2.10 23.62 -14.46
N GLN A 20 -3.32 24.14 -14.67
CA GLN A 20 -3.65 25.01 -15.79
C GLN A 20 -2.93 26.36 -15.70
N HIS A 21 -2.91 26.96 -14.51
CA HIS A 21 -2.24 28.22 -14.25
C HIS A 21 -0.72 28.09 -14.34
N VAL A 22 -0.13 26.95 -13.95
CA VAL A 22 1.31 26.69 -14.19
C VAL A 22 1.61 26.56 -15.68
N ILE A 23 0.75 25.89 -16.45
CA ILE A 23 0.88 25.85 -17.92
C ILE A 23 0.86 27.28 -18.48
N LEU A 24 -0.12 28.09 -18.11
CA LEU A 24 -0.21 29.48 -18.56
C LEU A 24 1.05 30.25 -18.16
N ALA A 25 1.47 30.19 -16.91
CA ALA A 25 2.67 30.87 -16.41
C ALA A 25 3.94 30.49 -17.19
N SER A 26 4.10 29.21 -17.55
CA SER A 26 5.23 28.72 -18.35
C SER A 26 5.28 29.31 -19.77
N THR A 27 4.16 29.85 -20.26
CA THR A 27 4.08 30.48 -21.59
C THR A 27 4.30 32.00 -21.56
N LEU A 28 4.17 32.63 -20.38
CA LEU A 28 4.23 34.09 -20.23
C LEU A 28 5.65 34.67 -20.35
N SER A 29 6.68 33.94 -19.94
CA SER A 29 8.07 34.41 -20.09
C SER A 29 9.08 33.26 -20.18
N ARG A 30 10.28 33.57 -20.73
CA ARG A 30 11.39 32.59 -20.79
C ARG A 30 11.86 32.17 -19.40
N ARG A 31 12.03 33.13 -18.48
CA ARG A 31 12.45 32.84 -17.10
C ARG A 31 11.49 31.89 -16.39
N LEU A 32 10.17 32.11 -16.51
CA LEU A 32 9.18 31.21 -15.91
C LEU A 32 9.22 29.83 -16.55
N ARG A 33 9.40 29.76 -17.87
CA ARG A 33 9.58 28.48 -18.57
C ARG A 33 10.80 27.72 -18.07
N ASP A 34 11.93 28.40 -17.88
CA ASP A 34 13.17 27.78 -17.42
C ASP A 34 13.02 27.26 -15.98
N VAL A 35 12.35 28.04 -15.10
CA VAL A 35 11.99 27.59 -13.75
C VAL A 35 11.05 26.38 -13.77
N CYS A 36 10.05 26.37 -14.65
CA CYS A 36 9.15 25.23 -14.81
C CYS A 36 9.87 23.97 -15.33
N ALA A 37 10.84 24.13 -16.23
CA ALA A 37 11.59 23.03 -16.83
C ALA A 37 12.66 22.45 -15.89
N ASP A 38 13.02 23.16 -14.81
CA ASP A 38 14.03 22.74 -13.85
C ASP A 38 13.57 21.52 -13.02
N VAL A 39 14.36 20.46 -13.06
CA VAL A 39 14.07 19.17 -12.41
C VAL A 39 14.23 19.25 -10.88
N VAL A 40 15.12 20.12 -10.39
CA VAL A 40 15.41 20.28 -8.95
C VAL A 40 14.35 21.14 -8.28
N LEU A 41 13.98 22.26 -8.91
CA LEU A 41 12.93 23.14 -8.41
C LEU A 41 11.54 22.52 -8.57
N ASN A 42 11.30 21.86 -9.70
CA ASN A 42 10.09 21.13 -10.09
C ASN A 42 8.79 21.71 -9.51
N PRO A 43 8.36 22.91 -9.96
CA PRO A 43 7.12 23.53 -9.49
C PRO A 43 5.87 22.73 -9.86
N TRP A 44 5.97 21.76 -10.77
CA TRP A 44 4.87 20.90 -11.20
C TRP A 44 4.44 19.86 -10.18
N ARG A 45 5.35 19.47 -9.28
CA ARG A 45 5.12 18.35 -8.35
C ARG A 45 3.87 18.56 -7.49
N LYS A 46 3.77 19.70 -6.80
CA LYS A 46 2.66 19.99 -5.88
C LYS A 46 1.29 20.14 -6.60
N PRO A 47 1.19 20.89 -7.72
CA PRO A 47 -0.05 20.98 -8.49
C PRO A 47 -0.52 19.63 -9.05
N ILE A 48 0.40 18.82 -9.58
CA ILE A 48 0.08 17.49 -10.13
C ILE A 48 -0.42 16.55 -9.02
N LEU A 49 0.27 16.50 -7.88
CA LEU A 49 -0.16 15.65 -6.77
C LEU A 49 -1.55 16.06 -6.27
N ARG A 50 -1.82 17.37 -6.16
CA ARG A 50 -3.15 17.88 -5.82
C ARG A 50 -4.21 17.42 -6.83
N ALA A 51 -3.93 17.53 -8.13
CA ALA A 51 -4.85 17.08 -9.18
C ALA A 51 -5.11 15.57 -9.12
N VAL A 52 -4.11 14.75 -8.77
CA VAL A 52 -4.30 13.30 -8.57
C VAL A 52 -5.20 13.02 -7.36
N GLU A 53 -4.94 13.69 -6.24
CA GLU A 53 -5.70 13.56 -4.98
C GLU A 53 -7.15 14.03 -5.13
N GLU A 54 -7.39 15.13 -5.85
CA GLU A 54 -8.72 15.67 -6.15
C GLU A 54 -9.42 14.95 -7.32
N HIS A 55 -8.75 13.98 -7.94
CA HIS A 55 -9.23 13.24 -9.13
C HIS A 55 -9.52 14.13 -10.36
N ASP A 56 -8.84 15.28 -10.49
CA ASP A 56 -8.87 16.13 -11.67
C ASP A 56 -7.89 15.64 -12.76
N PHE A 57 -8.25 14.53 -13.39
CA PHE A 57 -7.46 13.97 -14.51
C PHE A 57 -7.64 14.75 -15.82
N ALA A 58 -8.63 15.65 -15.90
CA ALA A 58 -8.80 16.53 -17.04
C ALA A 58 -7.58 17.45 -17.20
N ALA A 59 -7.06 17.97 -16.09
CA ALA A 59 -5.85 18.78 -16.09
C ALA A 59 -4.58 17.99 -16.45
N LEU A 60 -4.55 16.68 -16.22
CA LEU A 60 -3.38 15.82 -16.45
C LEU A 60 -3.35 15.16 -17.84
N ARG A 61 -4.51 15.06 -18.51
CA ARG A 61 -4.74 14.32 -19.78
C ARG A 61 -3.63 14.48 -20.82
N ASN A 62 -3.21 15.71 -21.09
CA ASN A 62 -2.22 16.05 -22.13
C ASN A 62 -0.97 16.74 -21.57
N LEU A 63 -0.73 16.62 -20.25
CA LEU A 63 0.35 17.34 -19.60
C LEU A 63 1.74 16.98 -20.18
N CYS A 64 1.89 15.77 -20.71
CA CYS A 64 3.13 15.29 -21.31
C CYS A 64 3.51 16.00 -22.62
N VAL A 65 2.59 16.75 -23.24
CA VAL A 65 2.82 17.48 -24.50
C VAL A 65 3.67 18.73 -24.25
N TYR A 66 3.66 19.25 -23.02
CA TYR A 66 4.41 20.46 -22.67
C TYR A 66 5.86 20.11 -22.34
N SER A 67 6.79 20.60 -23.16
CA SER A 67 8.24 20.35 -23.00
C SER A 67 8.84 20.92 -21.71
N CYS A 68 8.16 21.86 -21.07
CA CYS A 68 8.56 22.43 -19.78
C CYS A 68 8.15 21.57 -18.58
N VAL A 69 7.45 20.45 -18.78
CA VAL A 69 7.12 19.51 -17.71
C VAL A 69 8.21 18.43 -17.63
N PRO A 70 8.94 18.33 -16.50
CA PRO A 70 9.92 17.27 -16.32
C PRO A 70 9.26 15.90 -16.38
N ARG A 71 9.80 15.00 -17.22
CA ARG A 71 9.26 13.64 -17.40
C ARG A 71 9.25 12.83 -16.11
N GLN A 72 10.24 13.06 -15.23
CA GLN A 72 10.35 12.41 -13.93
C GLN A 72 9.12 12.65 -13.04
N THR A 73 8.39 13.76 -13.23
CA THR A 73 7.17 14.05 -12.48
C THR A 73 6.05 13.03 -12.75
N PHE A 74 6.09 12.35 -13.90
CA PHE A 74 5.14 11.29 -14.21
C PHE A 74 5.39 10.00 -13.42
N VAL A 75 6.55 9.81 -12.79
CA VAL A 75 6.79 8.67 -11.89
C VAL A 75 5.79 8.67 -10.74
N GLU A 76 5.53 9.85 -10.16
CA GLU A 76 4.57 10.01 -9.06
C GLU A 76 3.12 9.86 -9.54
N VAL A 77 2.81 10.36 -10.73
CA VAL A 77 1.49 10.16 -11.36
C VAL A 77 1.24 8.67 -11.58
N LEU A 78 2.19 7.94 -12.16
CA LEU A 78 2.07 6.50 -12.37
C LEU A 78 1.98 5.72 -11.06
N ALA A 79 2.66 6.17 -10.01
CA ALA A 79 2.60 5.54 -8.71
C ALA A 79 1.26 5.75 -7.97
N ARG A 80 0.58 6.87 -8.18
CA ARG A 80 -0.58 7.30 -7.37
C ARG A 80 -1.92 7.39 -8.11
N ALA A 81 -1.93 7.60 -9.43
CA ALA A 81 -3.18 7.76 -10.15
C ALA A 81 -3.96 6.43 -10.21
N PRO A 82 -5.30 6.45 -10.22
CA PRO A 82 -6.11 5.25 -10.28
C PRO A 82 -5.90 4.51 -11.61
N PRO A 83 -6.10 3.18 -11.64
CA PRO A 83 -5.85 2.40 -12.85
C PRO A 83 -6.62 2.84 -14.09
N HIS A 84 -7.88 3.23 -13.93
CA HIS A 84 -8.68 3.80 -15.01
C HIS A 84 -8.02 5.02 -15.66
N ALA A 85 -7.54 5.99 -14.86
CA ALA A 85 -6.98 7.22 -15.38
C ALA A 85 -5.69 6.97 -16.18
N ILE A 86 -4.81 6.08 -15.68
CA ILE A 86 -3.56 5.74 -16.38
C ILE A 86 -3.82 5.00 -17.69
N LEU A 87 -4.81 4.11 -17.71
CA LEU A 87 -5.09 3.28 -18.89
C LEU A 87 -5.85 4.03 -19.98
N PHE A 88 -6.72 4.98 -19.62
CA PHE A 88 -7.71 5.54 -20.55
C PHE A 88 -7.73 7.06 -20.64
N GLU A 89 -7.23 7.80 -19.65
CA GLU A 89 -7.40 9.25 -19.59
C GLU A 89 -6.09 10.03 -19.77
N VAL A 90 -4.99 9.56 -19.19
CA VAL A 90 -3.72 10.29 -19.17
C VAL A 90 -2.81 9.83 -20.29
N THR A 91 -2.31 10.78 -21.08
CA THR A 91 -1.25 10.51 -22.06
C THR A 91 0.09 10.40 -21.33
N ILE A 92 0.70 9.22 -21.40
CA ILE A 92 1.98 8.94 -20.72
C ILE A 92 3.14 9.34 -21.65
N PRO A 93 4.12 10.14 -21.19
CA PRO A 93 5.30 10.46 -21.98
C PRO A 93 6.16 9.23 -22.27
N VAL A 94 7.11 9.38 -23.20
CA VAL A 94 8.17 8.38 -23.37
C VAL A 94 9.11 8.45 -22.16
N LEU A 95 8.97 7.49 -21.25
CA LEU A 95 9.79 7.35 -20.04
C LEU A 95 10.92 6.33 -20.24
N GLY A 96 12.02 6.51 -19.50
CA GLY A 96 13.14 5.57 -19.49
C GLY A 96 12.82 4.29 -18.70
N GLU A 97 13.62 3.25 -18.90
CA GLU A 97 13.45 1.96 -18.20
C GLU A 97 13.62 2.10 -16.67
N SER A 98 14.45 3.06 -16.22
CA SER A 98 14.60 3.42 -14.81
C SER A 98 13.32 3.99 -14.21
N ASP A 99 12.65 4.89 -14.95
CA ASP A 99 11.46 5.60 -14.48
C ASP A 99 10.28 4.64 -14.37
N TRP A 100 10.14 3.74 -15.35
CA TRP A 100 9.13 2.67 -15.30
C TRP A 100 9.38 1.70 -14.14
N ARG A 101 10.64 1.32 -13.91
CA ARG A 101 11.03 0.49 -12.77
C ARG A 101 10.67 1.17 -11.46
N GLU A 102 11.04 2.43 -11.29
CA GLU A 102 10.75 3.20 -10.10
C GLU A 102 9.24 3.30 -9.89
N SER A 103 8.48 3.68 -10.92
CA SER A 103 7.01 3.76 -10.85
C SER A 103 6.38 2.43 -10.44
N ALA A 104 6.86 1.31 -10.99
CA ALA A 104 6.37 -0.03 -10.67
C ALA A 104 6.69 -0.43 -9.22
N GLN A 105 7.91 -0.15 -8.77
CA GLN A 105 8.37 -0.43 -7.41
C GLN A 105 7.70 0.46 -6.37
N LEU A 106 7.26 1.66 -6.75
CA LEU A 106 6.46 2.51 -5.89
C LEU A 106 5.03 1.98 -5.79
N ARG A 107 4.45 1.49 -6.88
CA ARG A 107 3.02 1.17 -6.89
C ARG A 107 2.68 -0.22 -6.35
N PHE A 108 3.40 -1.25 -6.81
CA PHE A 108 2.96 -2.63 -6.72
C PHE A 108 3.72 -3.42 -5.67
N LEU A 109 3.06 -4.43 -5.11
CA LEU A 109 3.68 -5.40 -4.23
C LEU A 109 4.79 -6.19 -4.97
N PRO A 110 5.91 -6.52 -4.32
CA PRO A 110 6.97 -7.34 -4.92
C PRO A 110 6.48 -8.64 -5.57
N SER A 111 5.55 -9.36 -4.95
CA SER A 111 4.99 -10.60 -5.49
C SER A 111 4.22 -10.37 -6.79
N ALA A 112 3.45 -9.28 -6.85
CA ALA A 112 2.75 -8.86 -8.06
C ALA A 112 3.74 -8.51 -9.16
N LEU A 113 4.83 -7.80 -8.84
CA LEU A 113 5.88 -7.49 -9.81
C LEU A 113 6.59 -8.74 -10.30
N ALA A 114 6.93 -9.69 -9.43
CA ALA A 114 7.61 -10.93 -9.80
C ALA A 114 6.80 -11.75 -10.83
N LYS A 115 5.46 -11.68 -10.76
CA LYS A 115 4.56 -12.32 -11.73
C LYS A 115 4.68 -11.73 -13.14
N TRP A 116 4.76 -10.41 -13.24
CA TRP A 116 4.68 -9.70 -14.53
C TRP A 116 6.06 -9.34 -15.11
N LYS A 117 7.03 -9.05 -14.24
CA LYS A 117 8.39 -8.68 -14.62
C LYS A 117 9.29 -9.91 -14.67
N ARG A 118 9.38 -10.51 -15.86
CA ARG A 118 10.41 -11.50 -16.20
C ARG A 118 11.67 -10.80 -16.74
N PRO A 119 12.86 -11.44 -16.76
CA PRO A 119 14.09 -10.81 -17.25
C PRO A 119 13.98 -10.19 -18.64
N ALA A 120 13.30 -10.88 -19.57
CA ALA A 120 13.12 -10.43 -20.96
C ALA A 120 12.00 -9.39 -21.17
N VAL A 121 11.15 -9.14 -20.16
CA VAL A 121 9.99 -8.25 -20.31
C VAL A 121 10.37 -6.82 -19.89
N PRO A 122 10.18 -5.79 -20.73
CA PRO A 122 10.44 -4.40 -20.36
C PRO A 122 9.58 -3.95 -19.18
N TRP A 123 10.08 -3.04 -18.34
CA TRP A 123 9.35 -2.53 -17.18
C TRP A 123 8.03 -1.85 -17.57
N ARG A 124 7.99 -1.14 -18.69
CA ARG A 124 6.76 -0.56 -19.24
C ARG A 124 5.68 -1.61 -19.48
N GLU A 125 6.03 -2.72 -20.12
CA GLU A 125 5.08 -3.78 -20.44
C GLU A 125 4.57 -4.47 -19.16
N ALA A 126 5.47 -4.78 -18.23
CA ALA A 126 5.11 -5.36 -16.94
C ALA A 126 4.17 -4.45 -16.14
N PHE A 127 4.47 -3.15 -16.08
CA PHE A 127 3.64 -2.14 -15.41
C PHE A 127 2.24 -2.08 -16.04
N MET A 128 2.14 -1.89 -17.35
CA MET A 128 0.85 -1.76 -18.02
C MET A 128 0.00 -3.03 -17.92
N ARG A 129 0.61 -4.21 -17.95
CA ARG A 129 -0.10 -5.48 -17.70
C ARG A 129 -0.64 -5.57 -16.27
N ALA A 130 0.19 -5.23 -15.28
CA ALA A 130 -0.25 -5.20 -13.88
C ALA A 130 -1.42 -4.22 -13.69
N MET A 131 -1.31 -3.01 -14.24
CA MET A 131 -2.36 -1.99 -14.23
C MET A 131 -3.67 -2.49 -14.85
N PHE A 132 -3.60 -3.11 -16.02
CA PHE A 132 -4.77 -3.66 -16.69
C PHE A 132 -5.45 -4.74 -15.85
N VAL A 133 -4.67 -5.64 -15.25
CA VAL A 133 -5.21 -6.70 -14.39
C VAL A 133 -5.86 -6.11 -13.15
N VAL A 134 -5.23 -5.13 -12.49
CA VAL A 134 -5.83 -4.44 -11.35
C VAL A 134 -7.13 -3.77 -11.75
N GLN A 135 -7.15 -2.96 -12.81
CA GLN A 135 -8.37 -2.31 -13.30
C GLN A 135 -9.48 -3.32 -13.61
N HIS A 136 -9.14 -4.38 -14.34
CA HIS A 136 -10.08 -5.42 -14.69
C HIS A 136 -10.71 -6.04 -13.44
N ARG A 137 -9.87 -6.38 -12.45
CA ARG A 137 -10.34 -6.96 -11.20
C ARG A 137 -11.23 -5.98 -10.45
N LEU A 138 -10.84 -4.71 -10.31
CA LEU A 138 -11.65 -3.67 -9.66
C LEU A 138 -13.05 -3.52 -10.29
N THR A 139 -13.19 -3.73 -11.60
CA THR A 139 -14.47 -3.55 -12.31
C THR A 139 -15.26 -4.83 -12.60
N ALA A 140 -14.62 -6.00 -12.56
CA ALA A 140 -15.23 -7.26 -12.98
C ALA A 140 -14.93 -8.39 -11.99
N VAL A 141 -15.95 -9.22 -11.74
CA VAL A 141 -15.82 -10.46 -10.92
C VAL A 141 -15.21 -11.57 -11.77
N CYS A 142 -14.02 -11.33 -12.29
CA CYS A 142 -13.30 -12.25 -13.15
C CYS A 142 -11.94 -12.59 -12.55
N HIS A 143 -11.63 -13.89 -12.55
CA HIS A 143 -10.41 -14.46 -11.97
C HIS A 143 -9.49 -15.05 -13.04
N ALA A 144 -9.67 -14.70 -14.32
CA ALA A 144 -8.92 -15.28 -15.43
C ALA A 144 -7.41 -15.01 -15.32
N TYR A 145 -7.03 -13.85 -14.79
CA TYR A 145 -5.63 -13.46 -14.63
C TYR A 145 -4.99 -13.92 -13.32
N GLU A 146 -5.79 -14.39 -12.36
CA GLU A 146 -5.35 -14.82 -11.04
C GLU A 146 -6.32 -15.87 -10.47
N SER A 147 -6.09 -17.13 -10.85
CA SER A 147 -6.92 -18.27 -10.45
C SER A 147 -6.73 -18.68 -8.98
N TRP A 148 -5.59 -18.34 -8.39
CA TRP A 148 -5.24 -18.64 -7.00
C TRP A 148 -4.91 -17.37 -6.24
N THR A 149 -5.40 -17.28 -5.00
CA THR A 149 -5.10 -16.21 -4.06
C THR A 149 -4.22 -16.75 -2.95
N LYS A 150 -3.04 -16.15 -2.80
CA LYS A 150 -2.13 -16.46 -1.69
C LYS A 150 -2.39 -15.59 -0.48
N TYR A 151 -2.28 -16.18 0.71
CA TYR A 151 -2.46 -15.52 1.99
C TYR A 151 -1.52 -16.14 3.02
N ILE A 152 -1.24 -15.41 4.10
CA ILE A 152 -0.27 -15.84 5.11
C ILE A 152 -0.99 -16.07 6.43
N VAL A 153 -0.71 -17.17 7.11
CA VAL A 153 -1.18 -17.43 8.47
C VAL A 153 0.02 -17.43 9.40
N ILE A 154 0.06 -16.49 10.34
CA ILE A 154 1.09 -16.39 11.37
C ILE A 154 0.62 -17.20 12.59
N GLY A 155 1.31 -18.30 12.87
CA GLY A 155 1.05 -19.15 14.03
C GLY A 155 1.71 -18.63 15.31
N ARG A 156 1.51 -19.37 16.40
CA ARG A 156 2.00 -19.01 17.75
C ARG A 156 3.48 -19.34 18.01
N ARG A 157 4.08 -20.26 17.23
CA ARG A 157 5.42 -20.83 17.49
C ARG A 157 6.50 -20.27 16.55
N ASP A 158 6.46 -18.97 16.32
CA ASP A 158 7.34 -18.27 15.37
C ASP A 158 7.38 -18.89 13.97
N ALA A 159 6.28 -19.53 13.60
CA ALA A 159 6.08 -20.14 12.30
C ALA A 159 4.97 -19.38 11.58
N ALA A 160 5.13 -19.17 10.28
CA ALA A 160 4.07 -18.72 9.41
C ALA A 160 3.98 -19.61 8.18
N ASN A 161 2.76 -19.74 7.69
CA ASN A 161 2.42 -20.57 6.54
C ASN A 161 1.95 -19.67 5.41
N LEU A 162 2.52 -19.85 4.22
CA LEU A 162 2.00 -19.30 2.97
C LEU A 162 1.03 -20.32 2.38
N LEU A 163 -0.23 -19.96 2.33
CA LEU A 163 -1.32 -20.82 1.86
C LEU A 163 -1.92 -20.23 0.57
N GLU A 164 -2.56 -21.09 -0.20
CA GLU A 164 -3.27 -20.69 -1.41
C GLU A 164 -4.60 -21.41 -1.54
N VAL A 165 -5.58 -20.72 -2.13
CA VAL A 165 -6.88 -21.29 -2.47
C VAL A 165 -7.40 -20.60 -3.72
N SER A 166 -8.34 -21.25 -4.40
CA SER A 166 -8.98 -20.71 -5.60
C SER A 166 -9.56 -19.31 -5.32
N SER A 167 -9.19 -18.33 -6.13
CA SER A 167 -9.64 -16.93 -5.99
C SER A 167 -11.17 -16.78 -6.07
N ARG A 168 -11.86 -17.73 -6.72
CA ARG A 168 -13.33 -17.74 -6.82
C ARG A 168 -14.02 -18.03 -5.49
N ASN A 169 -13.37 -18.83 -4.65
CA ASN A 169 -13.90 -19.31 -3.38
C ASN A 169 -13.14 -18.72 -2.19
N PHE A 170 -12.24 -17.77 -2.43
CA PHE A 170 -11.46 -17.13 -1.36
C PHE A 170 -12.38 -16.29 -0.48
N ASN A 171 -12.60 -16.75 0.74
CA ASN A 171 -13.31 -16.01 1.78
C ASN A 171 -12.46 -16.04 3.06
N PRO A 172 -11.79 -14.93 3.42
CA PRO A 172 -10.87 -14.93 4.56
C PRO A 172 -11.58 -15.17 5.90
N LEU A 173 -12.85 -14.78 6.05
CA LEU A 173 -13.63 -15.03 7.26
C LEU A 173 -13.91 -16.52 7.43
N ALA A 174 -14.40 -17.18 6.38
CA ALA A 174 -14.68 -18.62 6.42
C ALA A 174 -13.40 -19.45 6.68
N ILE A 175 -12.30 -19.06 6.04
CA ILE A 175 -10.99 -19.69 6.25
C ILE A 175 -10.54 -19.48 7.71
N PHE A 176 -10.68 -18.27 8.24
CA PHE A 176 -10.25 -17.99 9.61
C PHE A 176 -11.14 -18.67 10.66
N ASP A 177 -12.44 -18.81 10.42
CA ASP A 177 -13.33 -19.56 11.30
C ASP A 177 -12.97 -21.06 11.36
N GLU A 178 -12.51 -21.64 10.25
CA GLU A 178 -11.95 -23.00 10.25
C GLU A 178 -10.67 -23.09 11.09
N ILE A 179 -9.76 -22.11 10.97
CA ILE A 179 -8.54 -22.03 11.79
C ILE A 179 -8.89 -21.91 13.29
N LYS A 180 -9.91 -21.10 13.62
CA LYS A 180 -10.41 -20.96 15.00
C LYS A 180 -11.00 -22.26 15.52
N LEU A 181 -11.80 -22.96 14.71
CA LEU A 181 -12.38 -24.25 15.05
C LEU A 181 -11.29 -25.28 15.38
N GLN A 182 -10.27 -25.40 14.53
CA GLN A 182 -9.14 -26.31 14.74
C GLN A 182 -8.35 -25.98 16.01
N SER A 183 -8.34 -24.71 16.42
CA SER A 183 -7.61 -24.23 17.60
C SER A 183 -8.46 -24.11 18.87
N GLY A 184 -9.74 -24.51 18.84
CA GLY A 184 -10.66 -24.43 19.98
C GLY A 184 -11.13 -23.01 20.34
N MET A 185 -10.94 -22.03 19.46
CA MET A 185 -11.25 -20.60 19.69
C MET A 185 -12.53 -20.14 18.98
N LEU A 186 -13.39 -21.06 18.51
CA LEU A 186 -14.61 -20.69 17.78
C LEU A 186 -15.57 -19.82 18.60
N HIS A 187 -15.56 -19.97 19.93
CA HIS A 187 -16.39 -19.22 20.85
C HIS A 187 -16.02 -17.73 20.97
N LEU A 188 -14.84 -17.34 20.49
CA LEU A 188 -14.38 -15.96 20.52
C LEU A 188 -14.73 -15.24 19.23
N GLU A 189 -14.88 -13.92 19.27
CA GLU A 189 -15.21 -13.12 18.10
C GLU A 189 -14.01 -12.95 17.16
N THR A 190 -14.25 -13.02 15.85
CA THR A 190 -13.24 -12.73 14.83
C THR A 190 -13.08 -11.22 14.69
N GLN A 191 -11.88 -10.73 14.99
CA GLN A 191 -11.50 -9.33 14.86
C GLN A 191 -10.81 -9.11 13.52
N VAL A 192 -11.25 -8.08 12.80
CA VAL A 192 -10.71 -7.70 11.49
C VAL A 192 -10.06 -6.34 11.62
N ARG A 193 -8.78 -6.25 11.24
CA ARG A 193 -7.99 -5.03 11.34
C ARG A 193 -7.27 -4.73 10.04
N VAL A 194 -7.22 -3.46 9.67
CA VAL A 194 -6.44 -3.02 8.52
C VAL A 194 -5.06 -2.65 9.01
N VAL A 195 -4.06 -3.39 8.51
CA VAL A 195 -2.66 -3.23 8.91
C VAL A 195 -1.98 -2.15 8.06
N LEU A 196 -2.35 -2.08 6.78
CA LEU A 196 -1.71 -1.18 5.82
C LEU A 196 -2.68 -0.84 4.70
N ASN A 197 -2.74 0.43 4.30
CA ASN A 197 -3.46 0.85 3.11
C ASN A 197 -2.45 1.32 2.05
N LEU A 198 -2.50 0.73 0.86
CA LEU A 198 -1.73 1.12 -0.32
C LEU A 198 -2.70 1.54 -1.42
N MET A 199 -2.16 2.09 -2.52
CA MET A 199 -2.96 2.66 -3.61
C MET A 199 -3.98 1.69 -4.21
N ASP A 200 -3.56 0.47 -4.53
CA ASP A 200 -4.43 -0.53 -5.18
C ASP A 200 -4.86 -1.64 -4.20
N VAL A 201 -4.22 -1.74 -3.04
CA VAL A 201 -4.33 -2.89 -2.13
C VAL A 201 -4.29 -2.42 -0.67
N ARG A 202 -5.12 -3.01 0.19
CA ARG A 202 -4.98 -2.91 1.64
C ARG A 202 -4.66 -4.28 2.24
N ILE A 203 -3.77 -4.31 3.23
CA ILE A 203 -3.45 -5.52 3.98
C ILE A 203 -4.38 -5.59 5.18
N VAL A 204 -5.10 -6.70 5.27
CA VAL A 204 -6.09 -6.97 6.32
C VAL A 204 -5.61 -8.16 7.15
N ALA A 205 -5.70 -8.01 8.47
CA ALA A 205 -5.44 -9.04 9.46
C ALA A 205 -6.75 -9.52 10.07
N LEU A 206 -6.90 -10.84 10.19
CA LEU A 206 -7.99 -11.50 10.90
C LEU A 206 -7.39 -12.28 12.07
N GLY A 207 -7.91 -12.04 13.25
CA GLY A 207 -7.41 -12.65 14.48
C GLY A 207 -8.49 -12.69 15.57
N VAL A 208 -8.06 -13.00 16.79
CA VAL A 208 -8.92 -13.02 17.96
C VAL A 208 -8.27 -12.21 19.08
N LEU A 209 -9.07 -11.40 19.77
CA LEU A 209 -8.66 -10.66 20.97
C LEU A 209 -9.21 -11.34 22.22
N SER A 210 -8.37 -11.51 23.25
CA SER A 210 -8.77 -12.03 24.56
C SER A 210 -8.35 -11.09 25.69
N THR A 211 -9.15 -11.09 26.76
CA THR A 211 -8.99 -10.23 27.93
C THR A 211 -7.72 -10.60 28.71
N PRO A 212 -6.97 -9.62 29.24
CA PRO A 212 -5.75 -9.90 29.98
C PRO A 212 -6.05 -10.75 31.22
N GLY A 213 -5.35 -11.89 31.33
CA GLY A 213 -5.43 -12.82 32.47
C GLY A 213 -6.04 -14.18 32.17
N GLN A 214 -6.84 -14.34 31.11
CA GLN A 214 -7.44 -15.64 30.77
C GLN A 214 -6.49 -16.56 29.96
N GLU A 215 -5.61 -16.01 29.11
CA GLU A 215 -4.97 -16.80 28.05
C GLU A 215 -3.52 -16.38 27.71
N THR A 216 -2.65 -16.20 28.71
CA THR A 216 -1.23 -15.87 28.48
C THR A 216 -0.49 -16.88 27.60
N MET A 217 -0.86 -18.17 27.68
CA MET A 217 -0.29 -19.24 26.86
C MET A 217 -0.66 -19.16 25.37
N TYR A 218 -1.74 -18.45 25.03
CA TYR A 218 -2.23 -18.34 23.65
C TYR A 218 -1.80 -17.04 22.97
N LYS A 219 -1.08 -16.16 23.67
CA LYS A 219 -0.55 -14.91 23.11
C LYS A 219 0.34 -15.19 21.90
N ASN A 220 0.12 -14.43 20.84
CA ASN A 220 0.92 -14.49 19.63
C ASN A 220 1.84 -13.27 19.55
N ALA A 221 3.12 -13.47 19.88
CA ALA A 221 4.12 -12.40 19.89
C ALA A 221 4.33 -11.76 18.50
N ASN A 222 4.24 -12.55 17.43
CA ASN A 222 4.38 -12.06 16.06
C ASN A 222 3.16 -11.25 15.61
N ALA A 223 1.95 -11.66 16.02
CA ALA A 223 0.75 -10.86 15.78
C ALA A 223 0.86 -9.50 16.48
N HIS A 224 1.35 -9.50 17.73
CA HIS A 224 1.62 -8.27 18.45
C HIS A 224 2.68 -7.42 17.76
N ALA A 225 3.83 -7.98 17.37
CA ALA A 225 4.90 -7.25 16.69
C ALA A 225 4.47 -6.69 15.32
N LEU A 226 3.58 -7.39 14.60
CA LEU A 226 3.02 -6.92 13.34
C LEU A 226 2.13 -5.68 13.55
N LEU A 227 1.25 -5.73 14.55
CA LEU A 227 0.24 -4.70 14.80
C LEU A 227 0.77 -3.53 15.66
N HIS A 228 1.85 -3.76 16.41
CA HIS A 228 2.56 -2.79 17.23
C HIS A 228 4.05 -2.77 16.84
N PRO A 229 4.39 -2.13 15.72
CA PRO A 229 5.78 -2.12 15.26
C PRO A 229 6.67 -1.31 16.21
N PRO A 230 7.97 -1.64 16.27
CA PRO A 230 8.92 -0.88 17.06
C PRO A 230 8.95 0.59 16.61
N GLY A 231 8.70 1.52 17.54
CA GLY A 231 8.69 2.97 17.28
C GLY A 231 7.32 3.60 16.99
N ALA A 232 6.24 2.81 16.87
CA ALA A 232 4.87 3.33 16.78
C ALA A 232 4.20 3.57 18.14
N SER A 233 4.82 3.13 19.25
CA SER A 233 4.29 3.40 20.58
C SER A 233 4.39 4.89 20.90
N ARG A 234 3.24 5.49 21.21
CA ARG A 234 3.14 6.84 21.75
C ARG A 234 3.57 6.77 23.22
N THR A 235 4.87 6.88 23.51
CA THR A 235 5.35 6.96 24.89
C THR A 235 4.87 8.26 25.51
N GLU A 236 3.93 8.18 26.46
CA GLU A 236 3.68 9.26 27.40
C GLU A 236 4.86 9.37 28.37
N THR A 237 5.95 9.99 27.94
CA THR A 237 6.84 10.66 28.89
C THR A 237 6.48 12.14 28.89
N LYS A 238 6.19 12.66 30.09
CA LYS A 238 5.81 14.05 30.39
C LYS A 238 6.84 15.12 30.00
N GLU A 239 7.80 14.79 29.16
CA GLU A 239 8.86 15.69 28.72
C GLU A 239 9.01 15.61 27.19
N THR A 240 8.73 16.74 26.55
CA THR A 240 9.27 17.16 25.25
C THR A 240 9.04 16.20 24.08
N TYR A 241 7.86 16.28 23.46
CA TYR A 241 7.52 15.83 22.09
C TYR A 241 8.50 14.80 21.47
N GLY A 242 8.40 13.54 21.89
CA GLY A 242 9.06 12.43 21.20
C GLY A 242 8.56 12.36 19.76
N ARG A 243 9.43 12.61 18.78
CA ARG A 243 9.10 12.47 17.35
C ARG A 243 8.83 10.99 17.07
N LEU A 244 7.59 10.66 16.71
CA LEU A 244 7.21 9.31 16.25
C LEU A 244 8.14 8.90 15.09
N MET A 245 9.01 7.93 15.36
CA MET A 245 9.87 7.29 14.35
C MET A 245 9.10 6.10 13.81
N GLN A 246 8.18 6.35 12.87
CA GLN A 246 7.43 5.30 12.20
C GLN A 246 8.40 4.33 11.49
N PRO A 247 8.14 3.01 11.53
CA PRO A 247 9.00 2.04 10.87
C PRO A 247 9.03 2.31 9.36
N ARG A 248 10.24 2.32 8.79
CA ARG A 248 10.45 2.50 7.35
C ARG A 248 10.42 1.14 6.65
N PRO A 249 9.91 1.04 5.39
CA PRO A 249 10.09 -0.16 4.58
C PRO A 249 11.58 -0.53 4.45
N ARG A 250 11.87 -1.75 3.98
CA ARG A 250 13.25 -2.15 3.63
C ARG A 250 13.91 -1.08 2.75
N ALA A 251 15.23 -0.90 2.89
CA ALA A 251 15.97 0.14 2.16
C ALA A 251 15.77 0.10 0.64
N SER A 252 15.61 -1.10 0.05
CA SER A 252 15.29 -1.31 -1.37
C SER A 252 13.92 -0.77 -1.81
N HIS A 253 13.03 -0.53 -0.86
CA HIS A 253 11.69 0.03 -1.04
C HIS A 253 11.53 1.31 -0.18
N GLY A 254 12.63 1.99 0.15
CA GLY A 254 12.59 3.20 0.99
C GLY A 254 11.79 4.37 0.40
N ARG A 255 11.43 4.28 -0.89
CA ARG A 255 10.58 5.26 -1.59
C ARG A 255 9.12 4.82 -1.73
N TYR A 256 8.77 3.57 -1.40
CA TYR A 256 7.39 3.04 -1.47
C TYR A 256 6.43 4.09 -0.87
N PRO A 257 5.35 4.49 -1.58
CA PRO A 257 4.61 5.72 -1.35
C PRO A 257 3.90 5.61 -0.01
N ASN A 258 4.60 6.09 1.01
CA ASN A 258 4.22 6.06 2.41
C ASN A 258 4.94 7.17 3.18
N PHE A 259 5.40 8.19 2.45
CA PHE A 259 5.45 9.54 2.98
C PHE A 259 4.06 10.13 2.76
N THR A 260 3.21 10.05 3.78
CA THR A 260 2.00 10.86 3.93
C THR A 260 2.40 12.10 4.76
N PRO A 261 2.87 13.20 4.15
CA PRO A 261 3.01 14.46 4.86
C PRO A 261 1.60 14.89 5.30
N GLY A 262 1.39 15.12 6.61
CA GLY A 262 0.13 15.67 7.12
C GLY A 262 -0.55 14.89 8.24
N GLY A 263 0.03 13.82 8.78
CA GLY A 263 -0.53 13.13 9.96
C GLY A 263 -1.80 12.30 9.69
N LEU A 264 -2.19 12.15 8.42
CA LEU A 264 -3.27 11.26 7.96
C LEU A 264 -2.78 9.82 7.71
N ASP A 265 -1.64 9.47 8.27
CA ASP A 265 -1.08 8.14 8.16
C ASP A 265 -1.91 7.15 8.99
N ARG A 266 -2.94 6.58 8.36
CA ARG A 266 -3.84 5.59 8.97
C ARG A 266 -3.20 4.21 9.16
N ARG A 267 -1.92 4.01 8.78
CA ARG A 267 -1.22 2.71 8.90
C ARG A 267 -1.13 2.18 10.32
N TRP A 268 -1.24 3.06 11.32
CA TRP A 268 -1.06 2.71 12.74
C TRP A 268 -2.23 3.16 13.63
N GLN A 269 -3.42 3.38 13.07
CA GLN A 269 -4.63 3.51 13.89
C GLN A 269 -4.79 2.22 14.72
N GLY A 270 -4.99 2.32 16.04
CA GLY A 270 -5.12 1.16 16.92
C GLY A 270 -3.81 0.61 17.52
N ALA A 271 -2.65 1.26 17.36
CA ALA A 271 -1.35 0.72 17.78
C ALA A 271 -1.05 0.90 19.29
N GLY A 272 -1.98 1.43 20.10
CA GLY A 272 -1.82 1.53 21.55
C GLY A 272 -2.45 0.36 22.31
N GLU A 273 -1.81 -0.09 23.40
CA GLU A 273 -2.39 -1.06 24.35
C GLU A 273 -3.75 -0.60 24.93
N MET A 274 -4.01 0.71 24.93
CA MET A 274 -5.30 1.29 25.33
C MET A 274 -6.40 1.16 24.28
N GLU A 275 -6.07 1.04 22.98
CA GLU A 275 -7.07 0.95 21.91
C GLU A 275 -7.64 -0.48 21.79
N GLU A 276 -6.93 -1.49 22.28
CA GLU A 276 -7.44 -2.87 22.38
C GLU A 276 -8.14 -3.15 23.73
N ASP A 277 -8.47 -2.11 24.51
CA ASP A 277 -9.00 -2.22 25.88
C ASP A 277 -8.15 -3.13 26.79
N GLY A 278 -6.82 -3.14 26.58
CA GLY A 278 -5.88 -4.03 27.26
C GLY A 278 -5.95 -5.51 26.84
N ARG A 279 -6.74 -5.86 25.82
CA ARG A 279 -6.80 -7.21 25.23
C ARG A 279 -5.51 -7.52 24.49
N SER A 280 -5.28 -8.80 24.24
CA SER A 280 -4.12 -9.27 23.47
C SER A 280 -4.58 -10.17 22.33
N TRP A 281 -3.88 -10.07 21.19
CA TRP A 281 -4.05 -11.02 20.09
C TRP A 281 -3.57 -12.41 20.50
N ILE A 282 -4.48 -13.38 20.38
CA ILE A 282 -4.23 -14.77 20.70
C ILE A 282 -4.45 -15.66 19.47
N GLY A 283 -3.83 -16.84 19.48
CA GLY A 283 -4.03 -17.82 18.43
C GLY A 283 -3.27 -17.52 17.14
N GLY A 284 -3.82 -17.98 16.01
CA GLY A 284 -3.28 -17.67 14.68
C GLY A 284 -3.78 -16.31 14.19
N LEU A 285 -2.98 -15.65 13.35
CA LEU A 285 -3.35 -14.42 12.66
C LEU A 285 -3.31 -14.65 11.15
N LEU A 286 -4.42 -14.45 10.45
CA LEU A 286 -4.49 -14.54 9.00
C LEU A 286 -4.25 -13.16 8.38
N LEU A 287 -3.36 -13.08 7.40
CA LEU A 287 -3.06 -11.88 6.60
C LEU A 287 -3.44 -12.10 5.15
N THR A 288 -4.17 -11.14 4.60
CA THR A 288 -4.56 -11.12 3.19
C THR A 288 -4.47 -9.72 2.60
N ALA A 289 -4.33 -9.65 1.28
CA ALA A 289 -4.31 -8.42 0.50
C ALA A 289 -5.67 -8.24 -0.18
N GLN A 290 -6.42 -7.20 0.16
CA GLN A 290 -7.71 -6.86 -0.45
C GLN A 290 -7.52 -5.72 -1.44
N LEU A 291 -8.10 -5.81 -2.64
CA LEU A 291 -8.07 -4.72 -3.62
C LEU A 291 -8.92 -3.54 -3.14
N VAL A 292 -8.40 -2.32 -3.29
CA VAL A 292 -9.09 -1.08 -2.87
C VAL A 292 -9.87 -0.50 -4.05
N THR A 293 -11.18 -0.37 -3.89
CA THR A 293 -12.03 0.38 -4.84
C THR A 293 -12.19 1.82 -4.37
N PRO A 294 -12.20 2.83 -5.26
CA PRO A 294 -12.36 4.24 -4.89
C PRO A 294 -13.64 4.52 -4.07
N SER A 295 -14.69 3.71 -4.25
CA SER A 295 -15.94 3.84 -3.48
C SER A 295 -15.81 3.38 -2.02
N ALA A 296 -14.74 2.68 -1.63
CA ALA A 296 -14.55 2.15 -0.29
C ALA A 296 -13.92 3.14 0.71
N GLU A 297 -13.51 4.34 0.25
CA GLU A 297 -12.87 5.35 1.12
C GLU A 297 -13.86 6.10 2.03
N THR A 298 -15.18 5.92 1.83
CA THR A 298 -16.22 6.70 2.55
C THR A 298 -16.60 6.16 3.92
N ASP A 299 -16.25 4.91 4.26
CA ASP A 299 -16.65 4.35 5.56
C ASP A 299 -15.44 4.22 6.49
N GLY A 300 -15.48 4.95 7.60
CA GLY A 300 -14.65 4.68 8.79
C GLY A 300 -15.02 3.37 9.48
N ASP A 301 -15.38 2.34 8.72
CA ASP A 301 -15.83 1.05 9.22
C ASP A 301 -14.64 0.23 9.70
N GLU A 302 -14.47 0.18 11.01
CA GLU A 302 -13.70 -0.85 11.70
C GLU A 302 -14.53 -2.15 11.76
N GLY A 303 -13.88 -3.31 11.75
CA GLY A 303 -14.53 -4.61 11.94
C GLY A 303 -15.04 -5.30 10.67
N LEU A 304 -16.12 -6.08 10.79
CA LEU A 304 -16.59 -7.01 9.76
C LEU A 304 -16.99 -6.33 8.44
N GLY A 305 -17.39 -5.05 8.48
CA GLY A 305 -17.71 -4.26 7.30
C GLY A 305 -16.55 -4.17 6.31
N ILE A 306 -15.30 -4.23 6.78
CA ILE A 306 -14.10 -4.19 5.93
C ILE A 306 -14.06 -5.33 4.91
N VAL A 307 -14.53 -6.51 5.32
CA VAL A 307 -14.45 -7.76 4.53
C VAL A 307 -15.81 -8.10 3.89
N SER A 308 -16.90 -7.64 4.49
CA SER A 308 -18.26 -7.87 4.01
C SER A 308 -18.82 -6.61 3.34
N GLY A 309 -18.87 -6.58 2.01
CA GLY A 309 -19.49 -5.48 1.24
C GLY A 309 -19.38 -5.61 -0.27
N VAL A 310 -20.20 -4.86 -1.00
CA VAL A 310 -20.16 -4.81 -2.47
C VAL A 310 -18.80 -4.25 -2.90
N GLY A 311 -18.07 -4.98 -3.76
CA GLY A 311 -16.71 -4.60 -4.18
C GLY A 311 -15.61 -4.87 -3.14
N ARG A 312 -15.94 -5.40 -1.95
CA ARG A 312 -14.99 -5.79 -0.88
C ARG A 312 -14.57 -7.27 -0.96
N SER A 313 -15.04 -8.01 -1.96
CA SER A 313 -14.77 -9.45 -2.15
C SER A 313 -13.60 -9.75 -3.10
N GLN A 314 -12.70 -8.80 -3.31
CA GLN A 314 -11.61 -8.94 -4.27
C GLN A 314 -10.25 -8.90 -3.57
N TYR A 315 -9.45 -9.95 -3.78
CA TYR A 315 -8.20 -10.15 -3.04
C TYR A 315 -7.02 -10.39 -3.96
N ALA A 316 -5.91 -9.72 -3.72
CA ALA A 316 -4.64 -10.00 -4.38
C ALA A 316 -3.85 -11.05 -3.59
N SER A 317 -2.94 -11.75 -4.27
CA SER A 317 -2.01 -12.64 -3.59
C SER A 317 -1.02 -11.85 -2.73
N LEU A 318 -0.82 -12.32 -1.50
CA LEU A 318 0.22 -11.85 -0.57
C LEU A 318 1.26 -12.96 -0.39
N GLY A 319 2.54 -12.64 -0.59
CA GLY A 319 3.66 -13.59 -0.48
C GLY A 319 4.76 -13.18 0.49
N TRP A 320 5.78 -14.03 0.63
CA TRP A 320 6.91 -13.79 1.54
C TRP A 320 7.70 -12.52 1.22
N ASP A 321 7.89 -12.21 -0.06
CA ASP A 321 8.60 -11.00 -0.48
C ASP A 321 7.85 -9.73 -0.07
N ASP A 322 6.51 -9.77 -0.10
CA ASP A 322 5.66 -8.68 0.35
C ASP A 322 5.78 -8.53 1.86
N LEU A 323 5.64 -9.63 2.60
CA LEU A 323 5.73 -9.61 4.06
C LEU A 323 7.08 -9.05 4.54
N GLY A 324 8.18 -9.50 3.94
CA GLY A 324 9.52 -9.00 4.29
C GLY A 324 9.74 -7.55 3.88
N THR A 325 9.09 -7.08 2.81
CA THR A 325 9.19 -5.69 2.33
C THR A 325 8.37 -4.74 3.18
N LEU A 326 7.14 -5.14 3.54
CA LEU A 326 6.18 -4.33 4.28
C LEU A 326 6.45 -4.33 5.79
N PHE A 327 6.86 -5.48 6.34
CA PHE A 327 7.04 -5.69 7.78
C PHE A 327 8.47 -6.22 8.07
N PRO A 328 9.52 -5.45 7.77
CA PRO A 328 10.91 -5.90 7.92
C PRO A 328 11.33 -6.24 9.35
N TRP A 329 10.60 -5.74 10.37
CA TRP A 329 10.85 -6.02 11.79
C TRP A 329 10.24 -7.34 12.26
N LEU A 330 9.45 -8.02 11.42
CA LEU A 330 8.83 -9.28 11.78
C LEU A 330 9.84 -10.43 11.63
N GLU A 331 10.30 -10.96 12.76
CA GLU A 331 11.27 -12.06 12.83
C GLU A 331 10.58 -13.42 12.83
N ILE A 332 10.07 -13.84 11.67
CA ILE A 332 9.48 -15.19 11.53
C ILE A 332 10.60 -16.22 11.43
N ALA A 333 10.73 -17.07 12.45
CA ALA A 333 11.76 -18.10 12.53
C ALA A 333 11.56 -19.21 11.48
N ARG A 334 10.32 -19.62 11.22
CA ARG A 334 9.98 -20.68 10.24
C ARG A 334 8.97 -20.20 9.22
N ARG A 335 9.34 -20.25 7.93
CA ARG A 335 8.47 -19.93 6.79
C ARG A 335 8.14 -21.22 6.07
N ILE A 336 6.86 -21.58 6.03
CA ILE A 336 6.38 -22.84 5.49
C ILE A 336 5.51 -22.56 4.28
N ASP A 337 5.82 -23.17 3.14
CA ASP A 337 4.94 -23.13 1.97
C ASP A 337 3.93 -24.30 2.06
N GLY A 338 2.64 -23.97 2.19
CA GLY A 338 1.55 -24.94 2.32
C GLY A 338 1.07 -25.19 3.76
N PRO A 339 0.09 -26.10 3.93
CA PRO A 339 -0.62 -26.34 5.20
C PRO A 339 0.18 -27.18 6.22
N GLY A 340 1.41 -27.57 5.91
CA GLY A 340 2.24 -28.42 6.76
C GLY A 340 2.73 -27.73 8.04
N LEU A 341 3.19 -28.53 9.01
CA LEU A 341 3.78 -28.05 10.27
C LEU A 341 5.29 -27.75 10.17
N GLY A 342 5.86 -27.75 8.96
CA GLY A 342 7.31 -27.60 8.77
C GLY A 342 8.05 -28.78 9.38
N ILE A 343 7.72 -29.99 8.93
CA ILE A 343 8.65 -31.12 9.09
C ILE A 343 9.69 -30.89 8.00
N ASP A 344 10.91 -30.56 8.41
CA ASP A 344 12.04 -30.50 7.50
C ASP A 344 12.23 -31.91 6.93
N ASP A 345 11.92 -32.10 5.65
CA ASP A 345 12.38 -33.27 4.91
C ASP A 345 13.89 -33.08 4.67
N ASP A 346 14.68 -33.30 5.72
CA ASP A 346 16.11 -33.61 5.59
C ASP A 346 16.23 -35.06 5.12
N ASP A 347 16.31 -35.26 3.79
CA ASP A 347 16.88 -36.45 3.14
C ASP A 347 17.75 -36.05 1.93
#